data_AF-M5BNV4-F1
#
_entry.id   AF-M5BNV4-F1
#
_cell.length_a   1.000
_cell.length_b   1.000
_cell.length_c   1.000
_cell.angle_alpha   90.00
_cell.angle_beta   90.00
_cell.angle_gamma   90.00
#
_symmetry.space_group_name_H-M   'P 1'
#
loop_
_entity.id
_entity.type
_entity.pdbx_description
1 polymer ?
#
loop_
_entity_poly.entity_id
_entity_poly.type
_entity_poly.pdbx_seq_one_letter_code
_entity_poly.pdbx_strand_id
1 'polypeptide(L)'
;MYGHDEVARIYQHSARAEAEFSALPLVARYCVSLARYVQNPLNEYAALGSDLTAVTFTEAQNLIPKDKLLVALERGIVNVVNNVGVDINRAVNDPYHRALLPYVAGLGPRKSEALIKKLGQIGGTVVNRSNFIKQNLVPTQIFINCCGFLYIPQDPDSKEIARVRDHYEDVPDPLDETRIHYEDYDLARKMALDALEMDDEDVVGKHPSTTLLSSSRI
;
A
#
# COMPACT_ATOMS: atom_id res chain seq x y z
N MET A 1 17.62 17.67 15.27
CA MET A 1 16.27 17.13 15.54
C MET A 1 16.45 15.93 16.46
N TYR A 2 16.05 16.02 17.73
CA TYR A 2 15.98 14.83 18.60
C TYR A 2 14.77 14.03 18.13
N GLY A 3 14.98 12.85 17.56
CA GLY A 3 13.91 11.97 17.10
C GLY A 3 13.36 11.12 18.25
N HIS A 4 12.07 10.78 18.21
CA HIS A 4 11.49 9.80 19.12
C HIS A 4 12.16 8.43 18.89
N ASP A 5 12.87 7.92 19.89
CA ASP A 5 13.66 6.68 19.78
C ASP A 5 13.01 5.46 20.43
N GLU A 6 11.77 5.59 20.88
CA GLU A 6 11.00 4.53 21.53
C GLU A 6 10.92 3.27 20.66
N VAL A 7 10.65 3.45 19.37
CA VAL A 7 10.58 2.33 18.41
C VAL A 7 11.96 1.68 18.23
N ALA A 8 13.02 2.50 18.14
CA ALA A 8 14.38 2.00 17.98
C ALA A 8 14.87 1.20 19.20
N ARG A 9 14.48 1.62 20.41
CA ARG A 9 14.77 0.89 21.66
C ARG A 9 14.10 -0.49 21.69
N ILE A 10 12.89 -0.61 21.16
CA ILE A 10 12.18 -1.89 21.05
C ILE A 10 12.81 -2.73 19.93
N TYR A 11 13.02 -2.13 18.76
CA TYR A 11 13.54 -2.81 17.57
C TYR A 11 14.88 -3.48 17.81
N GLN A 12 15.86 -2.80 18.43
CA GLN A 12 17.22 -3.35 18.59
C GLN A 12 17.28 -4.71 19.30
N HIS A 13 16.30 -5.02 20.16
CA HIS A 13 16.19 -6.28 20.90
C HIS A 13 15.17 -7.27 20.29
N SER A 14 14.50 -6.90 19.20
CA SER A 14 13.47 -7.71 18.57
C SER A 14 14.05 -8.86 17.74
N ALA A 15 13.29 -9.96 17.64
CA ALA A 15 13.61 -11.06 16.74
C ALA A 15 13.70 -10.61 15.27
N ARG A 16 12.95 -9.56 14.90
CA ARG A 16 13.00 -8.96 13.57
C ARG A 16 14.35 -8.32 13.28
N ALA A 17 14.90 -7.53 14.21
CA ALA A 17 16.21 -6.91 14.03
C ALA A 17 17.33 -7.96 13.99
N GLU A 18 17.20 -9.04 14.75
CA GLU A 18 18.10 -10.19 14.65
C GLU A 18 18.02 -10.87 13.29
N ALA A 19 16.81 -11.07 12.74
CA ALA A 19 16.63 -11.68 11.43
C ALA A 19 17.15 -10.79 10.28
N GLU A 20 16.96 -9.47 10.37
CA GLU A 20 17.40 -8.53 9.33
C GLU A 20 18.92 -8.24 9.41
N PHE A 21 19.48 -8.14 10.62
CA PHE A 21 20.85 -7.66 10.84
C PHE A 21 21.59 -8.42 11.95
N SER A 22 21.60 -9.76 11.87
CA SER A 22 22.27 -10.64 12.85
C SER A 22 23.73 -10.26 13.12
N ALA A 23 24.48 -9.87 12.08
CA ALA A 23 25.89 -9.49 12.19
C ALA A 23 26.14 -8.12 12.84
N LEU A 24 25.11 -7.27 12.99
CA LEU A 24 25.27 -5.93 13.56
C LEU A 24 25.14 -5.94 15.09
N PRO A 25 25.95 -5.14 15.82
CA PRO A 25 25.76 -4.95 17.26
C PRO A 25 24.46 -4.18 17.54
N LEU A 26 23.95 -4.27 18.77
CA LEU A 26 22.68 -3.64 19.19
C LEU A 26 22.61 -2.15 18.85
N VAL A 27 23.68 -1.40 19.13
CA VAL A 27 23.75 0.05 18.86
C VAL A 27 23.61 0.34 17.36
N ALA A 28 24.17 -0.50 16.49
CA ALA A 28 24.02 -0.30 15.05
C ALA A 28 22.58 -0.59 14.59
N ARG A 29 21.92 -1.63 15.14
CA ARG A 29 20.50 -1.91 14.88
C ARG A 29 19.60 -0.77 15.36
N TYR A 30 19.90 -0.18 16.51
CA TYR A 30 19.23 1.02 17.01
C TYR A 30 19.35 2.19 16.03
N CYS A 31 20.57 2.50 15.56
CA CYS A 31 20.79 3.56 14.58
C CYS A 31 20.05 3.31 13.25
N VAL A 32 19.96 2.05 12.80
CA VAL A 32 19.19 1.68 11.60
C VAL A 32 17.70 2.01 11.78
N SER A 33 17.10 1.65 12.93
CA SER A 33 15.69 1.97 13.19
C SER A 33 15.46 3.47 13.33
N LEU A 34 16.38 4.23 13.95
CA LEU A 34 16.30 5.70 13.96
C LEU A 34 16.28 6.30 12.55
N ALA A 35 17.17 5.83 11.67
CA ALA A 35 17.23 6.30 10.29
C ALA A 35 15.94 5.96 9.53
N ARG A 36 15.41 4.75 9.72
CA ARG A 36 14.14 4.30 9.14
C ARG A 36 12.94 5.09 9.67
N TYR A 37 12.93 5.41 10.96
CA TYR A 37 11.87 6.21 11.57
C TYR A 37 11.79 7.60 10.93
N VAL A 38 12.93 8.25 10.65
CA VAL A 38 12.94 9.55 9.97
C VAL A 38 12.39 9.44 8.54
N GLN A 39 12.62 8.32 7.85
CA GLN A 39 12.13 8.10 6.48
C GLN A 39 10.65 7.72 6.43
N ASN A 40 10.20 6.84 7.34
CA ASN A 40 8.85 6.32 7.36
C ASN A 40 8.44 5.90 8.79
N PRO A 41 7.96 6.85 9.63
CA PRO A 41 7.52 6.55 10.98
C PRO A 41 6.36 5.54 11.01
N LEU A 42 5.45 5.64 10.03
CA LEU A 42 4.27 4.77 9.95
C LEU A 42 4.67 3.30 9.87
N ASN A 43 5.66 2.99 9.04
CA ASN A 43 6.11 1.61 8.87
C ASN A 43 6.87 1.10 10.10
N GLU A 44 7.63 1.96 10.78
CA GLU A 44 8.26 1.59 12.05
C GLU A 44 7.22 1.22 13.11
N TYR A 45 6.14 2.00 13.26
CA TYR A 45 5.04 1.65 14.19
C TYR A 45 4.26 0.41 13.77
N ALA A 46 3.91 0.28 12.48
CA ALA A 46 3.18 -0.88 11.96
C ALA A 46 3.96 -2.19 12.19
N ALA A 47 5.28 -2.15 12.05
CA ALA A 47 6.11 -3.32 12.16
C ALA A 47 6.44 -3.74 13.61
N LEU A 48 5.99 -2.99 14.63
CA LEU A 48 6.06 -3.41 16.03
C LEU A 48 5.04 -4.50 16.40
N GLY A 49 3.92 -4.61 15.66
CA GLY A 49 2.87 -5.58 15.97
C GLY A 49 2.37 -5.46 17.42
N SER A 50 2.43 -6.54 18.19
CA SER A 50 2.00 -6.54 19.61
C SER A 50 2.86 -5.66 20.53
N ASP A 51 4.13 -5.44 20.15
CA ASP A 51 5.06 -4.62 20.93
C ASP A 51 4.71 -3.12 20.86
N LEU A 52 3.74 -2.75 20.02
CA LEU A 52 3.17 -1.41 19.96
C LEU A 52 2.63 -0.95 21.33
N THR A 53 2.16 -1.86 22.17
CA THR A 53 1.69 -1.54 23.53
C THR A 53 2.82 -1.13 24.50
N ALA A 54 4.08 -1.42 24.17
CA ALA A 54 5.24 -1.00 24.94
C ALA A 54 5.61 0.48 24.69
N VAL A 55 5.15 1.06 23.59
CA VAL A 55 5.28 2.49 23.32
C VAL A 55 4.32 3.26 24.22
N THR A 56 4.84 4.21 25.01
CA THR A 56 4.04 4.93 26.02
C THR A 56 3.65 6.30 25.50
N PHE A 57 2.37 6.48 25.17
CA PHE A 57 1.87 7.76 24.66
C PHE A 57 1.30 8.67 25.76
N THR A 58 0.78 8.08 26.84
CA THR A 58 0.21 8.83 27.98
C THR A 58 0.53 8.12 29.30
N GLU A 59 0.65 8.88 30.39
CA GLU A 59 0.94 8.33 31.73
C GLU A 59 -0.16 7.38 32.23
N ALA A 60 -1.41 7.64 31.84
CA ALA A 60 -2.57 6.83 32.23
C ALA A 60 -2.79 5.58 31.35
N GLN A 61 -1.91 5.32 30.37
CA GLN A 61 -2.04 4.18 29.45
C GLN A 61 -2.04 2.84 30.19
N ASN A 62 -1.33 2.75 31.32
CA ASN A 62 -1.27 1.56 32.18
C ASN A 62 -2.61 1.21 32.85
N LEU A 63 -3.58 2.12 32.87
CA LEU A 63 -4.94 1.89 33.40
C LEU A 63 -5.83 1.12 32.40
N ILE A 64 -5.39 1.00 31.14
CA ILE A 64 -6.14 0.33 30.07
C ILE A 64 -5.65 -1.12 29.95
N PRO A 65 -6.56 -2.11 29.92
CA PRO A 65 -6.17 -3.50 29.61
C PRO A 65 -5.41 -3.59 28.28
N LYS A 66 -4.29 -4.31 28.25
CA LYS A 66 -3.39 -4.38 27.09
C LYS A 66 -4.10 -4.73 25.78
N ASP A 67 -5.07 -5.65 25.81
CA ASP A 67 -5.82 -6.05 24.61
C ASP A 67 -6.67 -4.89 24.05
N LYS A 68 -7.31 -4.11 24.94
CA LYS A 68 -8.09 -2.93 24.53
C LYS A 68 -7.19 -1.82 24.00
N LEU A 69 -6.03 -1.64 24.63
CA LEU A 69 -5.03 -0.68 24.19
C LEU A 69 -4.51 -1.05 22.79
N LEU A 70 -4.11 -2.31 22.58
CA LEU A 70 -3.61 -2.79 21.29
C LEU A 70 -4.65 -2.52 20.18
N VAL A 71 -5.91 -2.91 20.39
CA VAL A 71 -6.98 -2.65 19.42
C VAL A 71 -7.15 -1.16 19.12
N ALA A 72 -7.03 -0.29 20.12
CA ALA A 72 -7.13 1.16 19.92
C ALA A 72 -5.95 1.71 19.09
N LEU A 73 -4.73 1.24 19.38
CA LEU A 73 -3.53 1.65 18.64
C LEU A 73 -3.53 1.12 17.21
N GLU A 74 -3.90 -0.15 17.01
CA GLU A 74 -4.04 -0.75 15.68
C GLU A 74 -5.07 -0.02 14.83
N ARG A 75 -6.21 0.41 15.41
CA ARG A 75 -7.18 1.26 14.70
C ARG A 75 -6.57 2.58 14.23
N GLY A 76 -5.71 3.19 15.04
CA GLY A 76 -4.95 4.38 14.64
C GLY A 76 -4.06 4.10 13.42
N ILE A 77 -3.34 2.98 13.44
CA ILE A 77 -2.49 2.56 12.31
C ILE A 77 -3.34 2.29 11.06
N VAL A 78 -4.46 1.56 11.18
CA VAL A 78 -5.40 1.32 10.07
C VAL A 78 -5.83 2.65 9.43
N ASN A 79 -6.25 3.64 10.22
CA ASN A 79 -6.67 4.93 9.68
C ASN A 79 -5.56 5.62 8.88
N VAL A 80 -4.34 5.67 9.44
CA VAL A 80 -3.21 6.34 8.77
C VAL A 80 -2.74 5.56 7.54
N VAL A 81 -2.66 4.22 7.60
CA VAL A 81 -2.29 3.36 6.47
C VAL A 81 -3.27 3.53 5.32
N ASN A 82 -4.57 3.54 5.58
CA ASN A 82 -5.56 3.73 4.51
C ASN A 82 -5.55 5.17 3.96
N ASN A 83 -5.26 6.17 4.79
CA ASN A 83 -5.10 7.55 4.33
C ASN A 83 -3.84 7.76 3.45
N VAL A 84 -2.72 7.11 3.80
CA VAL A 84 -1.43 7.18 3.07
C VAL A 84 -1.35 6.22 1.90
N GLY A 85 -2.08 5.11 1.93
CA GLY A 85 -2.06 4.09 0.89
C GLY A 85 -0.81 3.23 0.92
N VAL A 86 -0.89 2.10 0.23
CA VAL A 86 0.20 1.14 0.14
C VAL A 86 0.47 0.82 -1.33
N ASP A 87 1.74 0.97 -1.72
CA ASP A 87 2.25 0.41 -2.97
C ASP A 87 2.28 -1.11 -2.84
N ILE A 88 1.38 -1.79 -3.56
CA ILE A 88 1.23 -3.23 -3.46
C ILE A 88 2.49 -3.97 -3.94
N ASN A 89 3.11 -3.53 -5.04
CA ASN A 89 4.26 -4.21 -5.62
C ASN A 89 5.46 -4.08 -4.68
N ARG A 90 5.67 -2.90 -4.10
CA ARG A 90 6.73 -2.70 -3.09
C ARG A 90 6.46 -3.50 -1.82
N ALA A 91 5.23 -3.48 -1.30
CA ALA A 91 4.90 -4.19 -0.05
C ALA A 91 5.01 -5.73 -0.19
N VAL A 92 4.75 -6.27 -1.38
CA VAL A 92 4.89 -7.71 -1.63
C VAL A 92 6.35 -8.11 -1.77
N ASN A 93 7.19 -7.28 -2.40
CA ASN A 93 8.59 -7.63 -2.68
C ASN A 93 9.56 -7.22 -1.57
N ASP A 94 9.24 -6.20 -0.77
CA ASP A 94 10.08 -5.72 0.33
C ASP A 94 9.49 -6.11 1.71
N PRO A 95 10.16 -7.00 2.47
CA PRO A 95 9.74 -7.36 3.83
C PRO A 95 9.53 -6.17 4.76
N TYR A 96 10.27 -5.07 4.55
CA TYR A 96 10.12 -3.85 5.33
C TYR A 96 8.73 -3.24 5.13
N HIS A 97 8.31 -3.01 3.89
CA HIS A 97 7.02 -2.38 3.56
C HIS A 97 5.82 -3.32 3.72
N ARG A 98 6.08 -4.63 3.73
CA ARG A 98 5.06 -5.67 3.94
C ARG A 98 4.28 -5.51 5.24
N ALA A 99 4.90 -4.92 6.27
CA ALA A 99 4.28 -4.69 7.57
C ALA A 99 3.03 -3.80 7.53
N LEU A 100 2.84 -3.03 6.43
CA LEU A 100 1.65 -2.19 6.25
C LEU A 100 0.41 -2.97 5.79
N LEU A 101 0.58 -4.07 5.06
CA LEU A 101 -0.52 -4.81 4.41
C LEU A 101 -1.59 -5.33 5.39
N PRO A 102 -1.26 -5.83 6.60
CA PRO A 102 -2.28 -6.23 7.57
C PRO A 102 -3.24 -5.12 7.99
N TYR A 103 -2.83 -3.85 7.84
CA TYR A 103 -3.60 -2.67 8.27
C TYR A 103 -4.41 -2.00 7.15
N VAL A 104 -4.33 -2.51 5.93
CA VAL A 104 -5.17 -2.06 4.81
C VAL A 104 -6.60 -2.55 5.03
N ALA A 105 -7.59 -1.71 4.73
CA ALA A 105 -9.00 -2.03 4.91
C ALA A 105 -9.39 -3.31 4.14
N GLY A 106 -10.21 -4.15 4.77
CA GLY A 106 -10.59 -5.47 4.23
C GLY A 106 -9.49 -6.55 4.36
N LEU A 107 -8.22 -6.15 4.50
CA LEU A 107 -7.12 -7.04 4.83
C LEU A 107 -7.02 -7.25 6.35
N GLY A 108 -5.99 -7.99 6.74
CA GLY A 108 -5.69 -8.47 8.09
C GLY A 108 -4.54 -9.46 7.97
N PRO A 109 -3.91 -9.89 9.09
CA PRO A 109 -2.67 -10.68 9.04
C PRO A 109 -2.78 -11.89 8.10
N ARG A 110 -3.82 -12.71 8.27
CA ARG A 110 -4.07 -13.91 7.44
C ARG A 110 -4.30 -13.60 5.97
N LYS A 111 -5.11 -12.59 5.66
CA LYS A 111 -5.45 -12.23 4.27
C LYS A 111 -4.25 -11.59 3.55
N SER A 112 -3.48 -10.77 4.26
CA SER A 112 -2.26 -10.16 3.72
C SER A 112 -1.21 -11.22 3.37
N GLU A 113 -0.98 -12.20 4.24
CA GLU A 113 -0.07 -13.31 3.98
C GLU A 113 -0.52 -14.16 2.78
N ALA A 114 -1.82 -14.47 2.70
CA ALA A 114 -2.38 -15.18 1.56
C ALA A 114 -2.21 -14.41 0.24
N LEU A 115 -2.40 -13.10 0.25
CA LEU A 115 -2.19 -12.21 -0.90
C LEU A 115 -0.73 -12.23 -1.36
N ILE A 116 0.22 -12.04 -0.44
CA ILE A 116 1.66 -12.07 -0.72
C ILE A 116 2.07 -13.42 -1.33
N LYS A 117 1.58 -14.52 -0.75
CA LYS A 117 1.88 -15.87 -1.25
C LYS A 117 1.36 -16.09 -2.65
N LYS A 118 0.10 -15.71 -2.91
CA LYS A 118 -0.51 -15.84 -4.24
C LYS A 118 0.24 -14.99 -5.26
N LEU A 119 0.58 -13.75 -4.92
CA LEU A 119 1.36 -12.87 -5.78
C LEU A 119 2.74 -13.44 -6.08
N GLY A 120 3.43 -13.98 -5.07
CA GLY A 120 4.71 -14.65 -5.28
C GLY A 120 4.66 -15.85 -6.25
N GLN A 121 3.51 -16.53 -6.36
CA GLN A 121 3.33 -17.66 -7.29
C GLN A 121 3.17 -17.23 -8.76
N ILE A 122 2.79 -15.98 -9.02
CA ILE A 122 2.48 -15.46 -10.35
C ILE A 122 3.48 -14.39 -10.83
N GLY A 123 4.65 -14.30 -10.19
CA GLY A 123 5.73 -13.38 -10.58
C GLY A 123 5.91 -12.16 -9.67
N GLY A 124 5.16 -12.05 -8.57
CA GLY A 124 5.39 -11.06 -7.51
C GLY A 124 4.97 -9.64 -7.84
N THR A 125 4.28 -9.41 -8.96
CA THR A 125 3.87 -8.07 -9.42
C THR A 125 2.45 -8.09 -9.96
N VAL A 126 1.77 -6.94 -9.85
CA VAL A 126 0.50 -6.63 -10.52
C VAL A 126 0.68 -5.40 -11.38
N VAL A 127 0.10 -5.44 -12.58
CA VAL A 127 0.16 -4.33 -13.54
C VAL A 127 -0.98 -3.34 -13.29
N ASN A 128 -2.18 -3.86 -13.05
CA ASN A 128 -3.35 -3.03 -12.78
C ASN A 128 -4.27 -3.66 -11.70
N ARG A 129 -5.22 -2.88 -11.18
CA ARG A 129 -6.16 -3.35 -10.15
C ARG A 129 -7.10 -4.44 -10.67
N SER A 130 -7.35 -4.52 -11.98
CA SER A 130 -8.20 -5.58 -12.55
C SER A 130 -7.59 -6.99 -12.40
N ASN A 131 -6.25 -7.09 -12.34
CA ASN A 131 -5.54 -8.36 -12.12
C ASN A 131 -5.96 -9.03 -10.79
N PHE A 132 -6.36 -8.27 -9.76
CA PHE A 132 -6.81 -8.84 -8.48
C PHE A 132 -8.04 -9.74 -8.65
N ILE A 133 -8.99 -9.31 -9.49
CA ILE A 133 -10.20 -10.07 -9.77
C ILE A 133 -9.88 -11.22 -10.72
N LYS A 134 -9.18 -10.95 -11.83
CA LYS A 134 -8.89 -11.95 -12.88
C LYS A 134 -8.07 -13.13 -12.35
N GLN A 135 -7.07 -12.86 -11.53
CA GLN A 135 -6.19 -13.87 -10.96
C GLN A 135 -6.70 -14.37 -9.60
N ASN A 136 -7.88 -13.94 -9.16
CA ASN A 136 -8.51 -14.34 -7.90
C ASN A 136 -7.55 -14.19 -6.70
N LEU A 137 -6.84 -13.05 -6.64
CA LEU A 137 -5.85 -12.79 -5.60
C LEU A 137 -6.52 -12.67 -4.23
N VAL A 138 -7.64 -11.95 -4.19
CA VAL A 138 -8.51 -11.83 -3.02
C VAL A 138 -9.97 -12.03 -3.43
N PRO A 139 -10.86 -12.43 -2.50
CA PRO A 139 -12.30 -12.48 -2.78
C PRO A 139 -12.82 -11.10 -3.19
N THR A 140 -13.83 -11.04 -4.07
CA THR A 140 -14.39 -9.80 -4.62
C THR A 140 -14.75 -8.77 -3.56
N GLN A 141 -15.40 -9.19 -2.46
CA GLN A 141 -15.75 -8.27 -1.37
C GLN A 141 -14.52 -7.70 -0.66
N ILE A 142 -13.42 -8.45 -0.59
CA ILE A 142 -12.18 -7.96 -0.02
C ILE A 142 -11.49 -6.99 -0.97
N PHE A 143 -11.53 -7.29 -2.28
CA PHE A 143 -11.04 -6.38 -3.30
C PHE A 143 -11.74 -5.02 -3.23
N ILE A 144 -13.08 -4.99 -3.18
CA ILE A 144 -13.85 -3.76 -3.03
C ILE A 144 -13.41 -2.99 -1.78
N ASN A 145 -13.22 -3.68 -0.65
CA ASN A 145 -12.77 -2.99 0.57
C ASN A 145 -11.34 -2.43 0.51
N CYS A 146 -10.42 -3.05 -0.25
CA CYS A 146 -9.00 -2.68 -0.23
C CYS A 146 -8.53 -1.86 -1.44
N CYS A 147 -9.23 -1.91 -2.58
CA CYS A 147 -8.68 -1.44 -3.85
C CYS A 147 -8.40 0.07 -3.87
N GLY A 148 -9.18 0.90 -3.19
CA GLY A 148 -8.91 2.35 -3.08
C GLY A 148 -7.67 2.72 -2.24
N PHE A 149 -7.14 1.75 -1.48
CA PHE A 149 -6.00 1.95 -0.59
C PHE A 149 -4.70 1.32 -1.11
N LEU A 150 -4.82 0.40 -2.07
CA LEU A 150 -3.69 -0.21 -2.78
C LEU A 150 -3.47 0.53 -4.09
N TYR A 151 -2.33 1.19 -4.23
CA TYR A 151 -1.96 1.84 -5.48
C TYR A 151 -0.82 1.09 -6.18
N ILE A 152 -0.75 1.26 -7.49
CA ILE A 152 0.28 0.67 -8.35
C ILE A 152 0.97 1.85 -9.03
N PRO A 153 2.20 2.20 -8.62
CA PRO A 153 2.95 3.27 -9.27
C PRO A 153 3.14 2.94 -10.76
N GLN A 154 2.89 3.91 -11.61
CA GLN A 154 3.05 3.76 -13.06
C GLN A 154 4.23 4.59 -13.54
N ASP A 155 4.92 4.10 -14.59
CA ASP A 155 5.92 4.91 -15.27
C ASP A 155 5.20 5.89 -16.20
N PRO A 156 5.27 7.22 -15.94
CA PRO A 156 4.59 8.22 -16.75
C PRO A 156 5.10 8.26 -18.20
N ASP A 157 6.30 7.75 -18.48
CA ASP A 157 6.87 7.67 -19.82
C ASP A 157 6.55 6.34 -20.53
N SER A 158 5.84 5.42 -19.87
CA SER A 158 5.44 4.14 -20.47
C SER A 158 4.46 4.37 -21.63
N LYS A 159 5.00 4.28 -22.85
CA LYS A 159 4.22 4.33 -24.10
C LYS A 159 3.36 3.07 -24.32
N GLU A 160 3.31 2.14 -23.37
CA GLU A 160 2.56 0.89 -23.52
C GLU A 160 1.05 1.14 -23.62
N ILE A 161 0.53 2.12 -22.87
CA ILE A 161 -0.91 2.44 -22.87
C ILE A 161 -1.38 2.93 -24.24
N ALA A 162 -0.54 3.66 -24.98
CA ALA A 162 -0.87 4.20 -26.30
C ALA A 162 -0.70 3.20 -27.47
N ARG A 163 -0.07 2.05 -27.23
CA ARG A 163 0.31 1.08 -28.28
C ARG A 163 -0.62 -0.13 -28.38
N VAL A 164 -1.43 -0.39 -27.36
CA VAL A 164 -2.32 -1.55 -27.31
C VAL A 164 -3.69 -1.18 -27.88
N ARG A 165 -4.02 -1.74 -29.05
CA ARG A 165 -5.34 -1.58 -29.70
C ARG A 165 -6.32 -2.70 -29.33
N ASP A 166 -5.79 -3.89 -29.06
CA ASP A 166 -6.55 -5.09 -28.68
C ASP A 166 -5.91 -5.71 -27.44
N HIS A 167 -6.70 -6.03 -26.40
CA HIS A 167 -6.28 -6.56 -25.08
C HIS A 167 -5.65 -5.55 -24.11
N TYR A 168 -6.43 -4.56 -23.67
CA TYR A 168 -6.09 -3.60 -22.60
C TYR A 168 -6.02 -4.22 -21.19
N GLU A 169 -6.17 -5.52 -21.08
CA GLU A 169 -6.43 -6.23 -19.84
C GLU A 169 -5.24 -6.33 -18.89
N ASP A 170 -4.03 -6.32 -19.44
CA ASP A 170 -2.75 -6.31 -18.73
C ASP A 170 -1.97 -5.03 -19.04
N VAL A 171 -2.68 -3.96 -19.35
CA VAL A 171 -2.11 -2.62 -19.57
C VAL A 171 -2.19 -1.83 -18.26
N PRO A 172 -1.18 -1.02 -17.92
CA PRO A 172 -1.27 -0.14 -16.77
C PRO A 172 -2.42 0.87 -16.90
N ASP A 173 -3.16 1.11 -15.81
CA ASP A 173 -4.20 2.14 -15.76
C ASP A 173 -3.70 3.33 -14.91
N PRO A 174 -3.63 4.56 -15.45
CA PRO A 174 -3.24 5.75 -14.69
C PRO A 174 -4.08 5.98 -13.43
N LEU A 175 -5.33 5.51 -13.41
CA LEU A 175 -6.20 5.63 -12.23
C LEU A 175 -5.71 4.78 -11.05
N ASP A 176 -4.90 3.74 -11.29
CA ASP A 176 -4.39 2.84 -10.24
C ASP A 176 -3.33 3.50 -9.34
N GLU A 177 -2.74 4.62 -9.76
CA GLU A 177 -1.87 5.44 -8.93
C GLU A 177 -2.67 6.44 -8.06
N THR A 178 -3.96 6.59 -8.33
CA THR A 178 -4.83 7.55 -7.65
C THR A 178 -5.61 6.92 -6.48
N ARG A 179 -6.27 7.80 -5.72
CA ARG A 179 -7.23 7.44 -4.68
C ARG A 179 -8.62 7.09 -5.20
N ILE A 180 -8.86 7.23 -6.51
CA ILE A 180 -10.16 6.92 -7.10
C ILE A 180 -10.40 5.42 -6.90
N HIS A 181 -11.58 5.10 -6.39
CA HIS A 181 -11.95 3.73 -6.12
C HIS A 181 -12.29 3.00 -7.44
N TYR A 182 -12.05 1.69 -7.52
CA TYR A 182 -12.20 0.94 -8.78
C TYR A 182 -13.64 1.00 -9.34
N GLU A 183 -14.65 1.12 -8.48
CA GLU A 183 -16.05 1.24 -8.90
C GLU A 183 -16.38 2.58 -9.58
N ASP A 184 -15.57 3.62 -9.33
CA ASP A 184 -15.77 4.98 -9.84
C ASP A 184 -14.93 5.27 -11.09
N TYR A 185 -14.24 4.27 -11.65
CA TYR A 185 -13.36 4.47 -12.81
C TYR A 185 -14.12 4.97 -14.03
N ASP A 186 -15.30 4.43 -14.29
CA ASP A 186 -16.11 4.85 -15.43
C ASP A 186 -16.61 6.29 -15.27
N LEU A 187 -16.89 6.72 -14.03
CA LEU A 187 -17.23 8.11 -13.74
C LEU A 187 -16.03 9.03 -13.97
N ALA A 188 -14.86 8.66 -13.46
CA ALA A 188 -13.63 9.45 -13.63
C ALA A 188 -13.24 9.62 -15.11
N ARG A 189 -13.38 8.58 -15.93
CA ARG A 189 -13.11 8.62 -17.36
C ARG A 189 -14.10 9.53 -18.11
N LYS A 190 -15.39 9.47 -17.77
CA LYS A 190 -16.41 10.38 -18.33
C LYS A 190 -16.12 11.84 -17.99
N MET A 191 -15.78 12.12 -16.73
CA MET A 191 -15.39 13.47 -16.31
C MET A 191 -14.19 13.99 -17.10
N ALA A 192 -13.22 13.13 -17.43
CA ALA A 192 -12.06 13.50 -18.24
C ALA A 192 -12.41 13.74 -19.72
N LEU A 193 -13.33 12.95 -20.28
CA LEU A 193 -13.84 13.16 -21.65
C LEU A 193 -14.56 14.51 -21.77
N ASP A 194 -15.49 14.76 -20.85
CA ASP A 194 -16.27 16.01 -20.81
C ASP A 194 -15.33 17.23 -20.65
N ALA A 195 -14.29 17.11 -19.81
CA ALA A 195 -13.31 18.18 -19.60
C ALA A 195 -12.44 18.48 -20.82
N LEU A 196 -12.30 17.52 -21.75
CA LEU A 196 -11.56 17.67 -23.00
C LEU A 196 -12.46 17.99 -24.20
N GLU A 197 -13.77 18.14 -23.98
CA GLU A 197 -14.77 18.36 -25.03
C GLU A 197 -14.69 17.27 -26.14
N MET A 198 -14.43 16.02 -25.73
CA MET A 198 -14.33 14.86 -26.63
C MET A 198 -15.63 14.06 -26.61
N ASP A 199 -16.01 13.51 -27.78
CA ASP A 199 -17.17 12.64 -27.90
C ASP A 199 -16.79 11.17 -27.64
N ASP A 200 -17.76 10.33 -27.25
CA ASP A 200 -17.55 8.89 -27.03
C ASP A 200 -16.98 8.17 -28.28
N GLU A 201 -17.23 8.72 -29.48
CA GLU A 201 -16.71 8.21 -30.75
C GLU A 201 -15.17 8.36 -30.86
N ASP A 202 -14.58 9.37 -30.20
CA ASP A 202 -13.15 9.68 -30.27
C ASP A 202 -12.27 8.68 -29.50
N VAL A 203 -12.87 7.91 -28.59
CA VAL A 203 -12.22 6.92 -27.73
C VAL A 203 -12.49 5.46 -28.13
N VAL A 204 -13.35 5.23 -29.14
CA VAL A 204 -13.65 3.87 -29.63
C VAL A 204 -12.36 3.17 -30.09
N GLY A 205 -12.10 1.98 -29.55
CA GLY A 205 -10.93 1.16 -29.91
C GLY A 205 -9.60 1.62 -29.29
N LYS A 206 -9.63 2.49 -28.28
CA LYS A 206 -8.47 2.90 -27.46
C LYS A 206 -8.62 2.39 -26.02
N HIS A 207 -7.53 2.39 -25.25
CA HIS A 207 -7.60 2.15 -23.82
C HIS A 207 -8.53 3.18 -23.15
N PRO A 208 -9.46 2.78 -22.26
CA PRO A 208 -10.44 3.69 -21.66
C PRO A 208 -9.81 4.91 -20.95
N SER A 209 -8.62 4.72 -20.38
CA SER A 209 -7.86 5.75 -19.69
C SER A 209 -6.89 6.55 -20.59
N THR A 210 -6.94 6.41 -21.91
CA THR A 210 -6.05 7.15 -22.84
C THR A 210 -6.23 8.67 -22.72
N THR A 211 -7.45 9.13 -22.47
CA THR A 211 -7.82 10.54 -22.32
C THR A 211 -7.14 11.20 -21.11
N LEU A 212 -6.80 10.41 -20.09
CA LEU A 212 -6.10 10.90 -18.90
C LEU A 212 -4.64 11.25 -19.18
N LEU A 213 -4.03 10.63 -20.19
CA LEU A 213 -2.62 10.84 -20.56
C LEU A 213 -2.41 12.03 -21.51
N SER A 214 -3.45 12.45 -22.24
CA SER A 214 -3.36 13.66 -23.07
C SER A 214 -3.43 14.95 -22.24
N SER A 215 -4.10 14.90 -21.09
CA SER A 215 -4.26 16.05 -20.18
C SER A 215 -2.99 16.35 -19.37
N SER A 216 -2.17 15.35 -19.05
CA SER A 216 -0.93 15.50 -18.28
C SER A 216 0.24 16.19 -19.02
N ARG A 217 0.02 16.65 -20.25
CA ARG A 217 0.99 17.42 -21.05
C ARG A 217 0.74 18.92 -21.08
N ILE A 218 -0.19 19.42 -20.28
CA ILE A 218 -0.50 20.86 -20.13
C ILE A 218 0.23 21.42 -18.91
#